data_AF-A0A2V2S590-F1
#
_entry.id   AF-A0A2V2S590-F1
#
_cell.length_a   1.000
_cell.length_b   1.000
_cell.length_c   1.000
_cell.angle_alpha   90.00
_cell.angle_beta   90.00
_cell.angle_gamma   90.00
#
_symmetry.space_group_name_H-M   'P 1'
#
loop_
_entity.id
_entity.type
_entity.pdbx_description
1 polymer ?
#
loop_
_entity_poly.entity_id
_entity_poly.type
_entity_poly.pdbx_seq_one_letter_code
_entity_poly.pdbx_strand_id
1 'polypeptide(L)'
;MAAPKKDTILVTCPKCGHQQPEPRGVFSTRCKKCHEHIRMEDAPSRTPAKLAKPVIEVQRIRCFQCGADLEVPKAATSSMCKKCSSHIDLSDYHVTQTVSKNFRTHGRLVVEEKGYVLNTNSVAGEAIIKGRLIGKLATAGRMEIYSTANIKGSFDAGQLVVPAGNHFRWPEALRVGAAEIAGELAANLTTSGTVTLKSSARFFGNLEAGNLVVEAGAVFVGEAKVGVNHG
;
A
#
# COMPACT_ATOMS: atom_id res chain seq x y z
N MET A 1 -37.52 52.67 -5.43
CA MET A 1 -37.44 51.89 -4.18
C MET A 1 -38.56 50.86 -4.19
N ALA A 2 -38.25 49.56 -4.35
CA ALA A 2 -39.25 48.49 -4.45
C ALA A 2 -39.07 47.50 -3.28
N ALA A 3 -40.14 47.22 -2.54
CA ALA A 3 -40.15 46.40 -1.34
C ALA A 3 -39.92 44.90 -1.66
N PRO A 4 -39.20 44.14 -0.80
CA PRO A 4 -38.96 42.71 -1.03
C PRO A 4 -40.26 41.90 -0.83
N LYS A 5 -40.65 41.15 -1.88
CA LYS A 5 -41.79 40.21 -1.86
C LYS A 5 -41.53 39.11 -0.83
N LYS A 6 -42.30 39.08 0.25
CA LYS A 6 -42.18 38.09 1.34
C LYS A 6 -42.74 36.73 0.87
N ASP A 7 -41.87 35.71 0.85
CA ASP A 7 -42.20 34.32 0.54
C ASP A 7 -43.09 33.73 1.65
N THR A 8 -44.36 33.50 1.30
CA THR A 8 -45.45 33.22 2.24
C THR A 8 -46.03 31.83 1.93
N ILE A 9 -46.21 31.00 2.96
CA ILE A 9 -46.83 29.67 2.90
C ILE A 9 -48.23 29.68 3.52
N LEU A 10 -49.14 28.90 2.95
CA LEU A 10 -50.47 28.69 3.51
C LEU A 10 -50.42 27.61 4.60
N VAL A 11 -50.66 28.02 5.84
CA VAL A 11 -50.70 27.14 7.00
C VAL A 11 -52.15 26.85 7.36
N THR A 12 -52.51 25.58 7.51
CA THR A 12 -53.86 25.14 7.88
C THR A 12 -53.92 24.92 9.40
N CYS A 13 -54.90 25.53 10.07
CA CYS A 13 -55.09 25.35 11.50
C CYS A 13 -55.62 23.93 11.80
N PRO A 14 -54.96 23.15 12.68
CA PRO A 14 -55.39 21.79 12.98
C PRO A 14 -56.71 21.71 13.75
N LYS A 15 -57.13 22.79 14.43
CA LYS A 15 -58.36 22.80 15.25
C LYS A 15 -59.61 23.19 14.47
N CYS A 16 -59.51 24.14 13.54
CA CYS A 16 -60.68 24.69 12.85
C CYS A 16 -60.60 24.62 11.31
N GLY A 17 -59.51 24.07 10.77
CA GLY A 17 -59.30 23.95 9.32
C GLY A 17 -59.06 25.27 8.59
N HIS A 18 -59.00 26.40 9.29
CA HIS A 18 -58.81 27.71 8.66
C HIS A 18 -57.38 27.83 8.11
N GLN A 19 -57.28 28.18 6.83
CA GLN A 19 -56.00 28.41 6.14
C GLN A 19 -55.61 29.88 6.22
N GLN A 20 -54.38 30.16 6.62
CA GLN A 20 -53.86 31.52 6.66
C GLN A 20 -52.45 31.62 6.07
N PRO A 21 -52.14 32.73 5.36
CA PRO A 21 -50.82 32.95 4.80
C PRO A 21 -49.84 33.42 5.89
N GLU A 22 -48.74 32.69 6.07
CA GLU A 22 -47.66 32.97 7.03
C GLU A 22 -46.27 32.91 6.37
N PRO A 23 -45.28 33.69 6.83
CA PRO A 23 -43.92 33.64 6.29
C PRO A 23 -43.27 32.26 6.49
N ARG A 24 -42.47 31.80 5.51
CA ARG A 24 -41.78 30.48 5.51
C ARG A 24 -40.84 30.19 6.70
N GLY A 25 -40.51 31.18 7.52
CA GLY A 25 -39.64 31.05 8.69
C GLY A 25 -40.38 31.09 10.04
N VAL A 26 -41.71 31.11 10.05
CA VAL A 26 -42.47 31.20 11.30
C VAL A 26 -42.48 29.86 12.03
N PHE A 27 -41.82 29.84 13.19
CA PHE A 27 -41.72 28.68 14.09
C PHE A 27 -43.07 28.35 14.75
N SER A 28 -43.90 29.37 14.99
CA SER A 28 -45.27 29.20 15.46
C SER A 28 -46.12 30.42 15.15
N THR A 29 -47.36 30.21 14.70
CA THR A 29 -48.35 31.28 14.53
C THR A 29 -49.60 30.98 15.36
N ARG A 30 -50.45 32.00 15.59
CA ARG A 30 -51.77 31.83 16.20
C ARG A 30 -52.84 31.92 15.13
N CYS A 31 -53.81 31.00 15.17
CA CYS A 31 -54.89 31.01 14.20
C CYS A 31 -55.74 32.29 14.31
N LYS A 32 -55.88 33.05 13.22
CA LYS A 32 -56.73 34.25 13.18
C LYS A 32 -58.21 34.03 13.44
N LYS A 33 -58.71 32.78 13.33
CA LYS A 33 -60.13 32.45 13.52
C LYS A 33 -60.47 31.87 14.89
N CYS A 34 -59.63 30.96 15.40
CA CYS A 34 -59.90 30.27 16.67
C CYS A 34 -58.86 30.55 17.77
N HIS A 35 -57.87 31.40 17.49
CA HIS A 35 -56.75 31.78 18.36
C HIS A 35 -55.88 30.63 18.88
N GLU A 36 -56.11 29.41 18.39
CA GLU A 36 -55.30 28.24 18.73
C GLU A 36 -53.86 28.39 18.23
N HIS A 37 -52.91 27.88 19.00
CA HIS A 37 -51.49 27.94 18.65
C HIS A 37 -51.14 26.86 17.61
N ILE A 38 -50.59 27.28 16.48
CA ILE A 38 -50.13 26.39 15.41
C ILE A 38 -48.61 26.32 15.51
N ARG A 39 -48.09 25.19 16.01
CA ARG A 39 -46.66 24.87 15.94
C ARG A 39 -46.38 24.17 14.63
N MET A 40 -45.39 24.66 13.89
CA MET A 40 -44.95 24.04 12.64
C MET A 40 -43.82 23.07 12.97
N GLU A 41 -44.18 21.79 13.15
CA GLU A 41 -43.25 20.70 13.43
C GLU A 41 -43.19 19.77 12.20
N ASP A 42 -41.99 19.25 11.93
CA ASP A 42 -41.58 18.40 10.81
C ASP A 42 -41.18 19.08 9.48
N ALA A 43 -40.16 19.94 9.57
CA ALA A 43 -39.09 19.81 8.58
C ALA A 43 -38.21 18.63 9.03
N PRO A 44 -38.01 17.57 8.23
CA PRO A 44 -37.09 16.51 8.59
C PRO A 44 -35.72 17.15 8.83
N SER A 45 -35.24 17.03 10.06
CA SER A 45 -33.88 17.34 10.43
C SER A 45 -32.97 16.70 9.40
N ARG A 46 -32.36 17.53 8.53
CA ARG A 46 -31.18 17.14 7.78
C ARG A 46 -30.10 16.88 8.82
N THR A 47 -30.08 15.66 9.35
CA THR A 47 -28.89 15.15 10.00
C THR A 47 -27.84 15.15 8.89
N PRO A 48 -26.75 15.95 8.96
CA PRO A 48 -25.63 15.69 8.08
C PRO A 48 -25.22 14.25 8.36
N ALA A 49 -25.30 13.41 7.34
CA ALA A 49 -24.80 12.04 7.42
C ALA A 49 -23.42 12.13 8.07
N LYS A 50 -23.25 11.53 9.25
CA LYS A 50 -21.94 11.36 9.87
C LYS A 50 -21.06 10.73 8.80
N LEU A 51 -20.16 11.53 8.22
CA LEU A 51 -19.09 11.03 7.39
C LEU A 51 -18.44 9.91 8.19
N ALA A 52 -18.58 8.68 7.70
CA ALA A 52 -17.89 7.54 8.26
C ALA A 52 -16.41 7.93 8.33
N LYS A 53 -15.86 7.95 9.56
CA LYS A 53 -14.43 8.17 9.78
C LYS A 53 -13.71 7.17 8.87
N PRO A 54 -12.82 7.62 7.95
CA PRO A 54 -12.08 6.68 7.12
C PRO A 54 -11.34 5.74 8.07
N VAL A 55 -11.51 4.44 7.89
CA VAL A 55 -10.74 3.44 8.62
C VAL A 55 -9.30 3.69 8.22
N ILE A 56 -8.52 4.31 9.11
CA ILE A 56 -7.11 4.57 8.86
C ILE A 56 -6.43 3.21 8.92
N GLU A 57 -6.19 2.61 7.75
CA GLU A 57 -5.47 1.35 7.67
C GLU A 57 -4.08 1.55 8.28
N VAL A 58 -3.78 0.78 9.32
CA VAL A 58 -2.48 0.77 9.97
C VAL A 58 -1.65 -0.40 9.44
N GLN A 59 -0.36 -0.16 9.25
CA GLN A 59 0.65 -1.17 8.93
C GLN A 59 1.64 -1.30 10.08
N ARG A 60 2.16 -2.50 10.29
CA ARG A 60 3.24 -2.78 11.25
C ARG A 60 4.58 -2.71 10.52
N ILE A 61 5.48 -1.88 11.03
CA ILE A 61 6.86 -1.73 10.52
C ILE A 61 7.86 -1.92 11.65
N ARG A 62 9.12 -2.21 11.32
CA ARG A 62 10.21 -2.34 12.30
C ARG A 62 11.21 -1.21 12.18
N CYS A 63 11.53 -0.53 13.27
CA CYS A 63 12.53 0.52 13.24
C CYS A 63 13.90 -0.02 12.78
N PHE A 64 14.49 0.63 11.77
CA PHE A 64 15.84 0.31 11.26
C PHE A 64 16.96 0.40 12.32
N GLN A 65 16.78 1.23 13.34
CA GLN A 65 17.82 1.50 14.34
C GLN A 65 17.72 0.60 15.57
N CYS A 66 16.51 0.38 16.10
CA CYS A 66 16.31 -0.35 17.36
C CYS A 66 15.53 -1.66 17.23
N GLY A 67 15.03 -2.00 16.03
CA GLY A 67 14.27 -3.20 15.76
C GLY A 67 12.86 -3.25 16.38
N ALA A 68 12.41 -2.19 17.05
CA ALA A 68 11.07 -2.15 17.64
C ALA A 68 9.98 -2.17 16.56
N ASP A 69 8.94 -2.99 16.74
CA ASP A 69 7.73 -2.96 15.91
C ASP A 69 6.88 -1.73 16.26
N LEU A 70 6.39 -1.03 15.23
CA LEU A 70 5.52 0.14 15.34
C LEU A 70 4.32 -0.01 14.43
N GLU A 71 3.17 0.40 14.93
CA GLU A 71 1.96 0.57 14.13
C GLU A 71 1.87 2.00 13.63
N VAL A 72 1.85 2.16 12.31
CA VAL A 72 1.75 3.44 11.62
C VAL A 72 0.65 3.40 10.59
N PRO A 73 -0.05 4.52 10.34
CA PRO A 73 -0.96 4.62 9.21
C PRO A 73 -0.25 4.27 7.89
N LYS A 74 -0.90 3.49 7.02
CA LYS A 74 -0.41 3.21 5.67
C LYS A 74 -0.23 4.49 4.84
N ALA A 75 -1.01 5.52 5.12
CA ALA A 75 -0.90 6.83 4.46
C ALA A 75 0.27 7.69 4.98
N ALA A 76 0.99 7.26 6.02
CA ALA A 76 2.11 8.04 6.56
C ALA A 76 3.36 7.87 5.68
N THR A 77 3.93 8.99 5.25
CA THR A 77 5.20 9.04 4.49
C THR A 77 6.43 9.01 5.39
N SER A 78 6.28 9.34 6.67
CA SER A 78 7.31 9.17 7.68
C SER A 78 6.72 8.94 9.06
N SER A 79 7.55 8.42 9.96
CA SER A 79 7.19 8.18 11.34
C SER A 79 8.38 8.31 12.27
N MET A 80 8.12 8.56 13.54
CA MET A 80 9.16 8.54 14.57
C MET A 80 9.08 7.25 15.37
N CYS A 81 10.23 6.62 15.57
CA CYS A 81 10.30 5.47 16.44
C CYS A 81 9.97 5.86 17.90
N LYS A 82 8.93 5.28 18.48
CA LYS A 82 8.57 5.48 19.90
C LYS A 82 9.62 5.01 20.91
N LYS A 83 10.57 4.16 20.49
CA LYS A 83 11.60 3.58 21.37
C LYS A 83 12.95 4.31 21.31
N CYS A 84 13.41 4.68 20.12
CA CYS A 84 14.71 5.34 19.94
C CYS A 84 14.63 6.73 19.31
N SER A 85 13.43 7.26 19.07
CA SER A 85 13.17 8.57 18.46
C SER A 85 13.80 8.77 17.07
N SER A 86 14.26 7.70 16.43
CA SER A 86 14.82 7.74 15.07
C SER A 86 13.73 8.02 14.05
N HIS A 87 14.07 8.80 13.02
CA HIS A 87 13.18 9.06 11.88
C HIS A 87 13.12 7.83 10.97
N ILE A 88 11.91 7.35 10.71
CA ILE A 88 11.62 6.21 9.87
C ILE A 88 10.96 6.74 8.59
N ASP A 89 11.62 6.53 7.47
CA ASP A 89 11.09 6.86 6.16
C ASP A 89 10.16 5.75 5.66
N LEU A 90 8.96 6.12 5.21
CA LEU A 90 7.93 5.25 4.65
C LEU A 90 7.60 5.67 3.20
N SER A 91 8.38 6.58 2.63
CA SER A 91 8.12 7.15 1.31
C SER A 91 8.53 6.20 0.21
N ASP A 92 7.76 6.25 -0.88
CA ASP A 92 8.10 5.58 -2.13
C ASP A 92 9.12 6.42 -2.91
N TYR A 93 10.14 5.76 -3.45
CA TYR A 93 11.22 6.40 -4.18
C TYR A 93 11.28 5.88 -5.60
N HIS A 94 11.26 6.79 -6.57
CA HIS A 94 11.44 6.49 -7.98
C HIS A 94 12.78 7.03 -8.47
N VAL A 95 13.67 6.12 -8.85
CA VAL A 95 15.00 6.43 -9.37
C VAL A 95 14.96 6.34 -10.90
N THR A 96 14.87 7.50 -11.54
CA THR A 96 14.87 7.65 -13.01
C THR A 96 16.23 8.07 -13.57
N GLN A 97 17.16 8.45 -12.70
CA GLN A 97 18.49 8.97 -13.04
C GLN A 97 19.56 8.37 -12.13
N THR A 98 20.82 8.70 -12.38
CA THR A 98 21.93 8.27 -11.52
C THR A 98 21.87 8.95 -10.16
N VAL A 99 21.87 8.16 -9.10
CA VAL A 99 21.86 8.61 -7.71
C VAL A 99 22.92 7.86 -6.92
N SER A 100 23.82 8.59 -6.26
CA SER A 100 24.81 8.00 -5.36
C SER A 100 24.43 8.24 -3.90
N LYS A 101 23.33 7.63 -3.45
CA LYS A 101 22.86 7.74 -2.07
C LYS A 101 22.33 6.41 -1.56
N ASN A 102 22.40 6.24 -0.25
CA ASN A 102 21.77 5.11 0.42
C ASN A 102 20.28 5.41 0.63
N PHE A 103 19.43 4.45 0.30
CA PHE A 103 17.99 4.52 0.57
C PHE A 103 17.71 3.72 1.84
N ARG A 104 17.00 4.31 2.80
CA ARG A 104 16.53 3.64 4.01
C ARG A 104 15.05 3.95 4.19
N THR A 105 14.21 3.20 3.50
CA THR A 105 12.77 3.39 3.49
C THR A 105 12.05 2.06 3.74
N HIS A 106 10.90 2.10 4.37
CA HIS A 106 9.97 0.96 4.36
C HIS A 106 8.97 1.02 3.21
N GLY A 107 8.99 2.09 2.43
CA GLY A 107 8.22 2.20 1.20
C GLY A 107 8.83 1.39 0.05
N ARG A 108 8.31 1.65 -1.14
CA ARG A 108 8.69 1.00 -2.40
C ARG A 108 9.81 1.77 -3.09
N LEU A 109 10.89 1.08 -3.43
CA LEU A 109 11.99 1.61 -4.24
C LEU A 109 11.88 1.12 -5.68
N VAL A 110 11.55 1.99 -6.61
CA VAL A 110 11.48 1.69 -8.04
C VAL A 110 12.71 2.25 -8.75
N VAL A 111 13.56 1.37 -9.27
CA VAL A 111 14.69 1.73 -10.12
C VAL A 111 14.28 1.50 -11.57
N GLU A 112 13.96 2.58 -12.28
CA GLU A 112 13.60 2.52 -13.69
C GLU A 112 14.82 2.14 -14.55
N GLU A 113 14.61 1.79 -15.82
CA GLU A 113 15.68 1.30 -16.73
C GLU A 113 16.86 2.28 -16.87
N LYS A 114 16.58 3.59 -16.88
CA LYS A 114 17.60 4.66 -16.91
C LYS A 114 18.17 4.99 -15.52
N GLY A 115 17.54 4.46 -14.47
CA GLY A 115 17.96 4.62 -13.10
C GLY A 115 19.26 3.90 -12.84
N TYR A 116 20.17 4.58 -12.13
CA TYR A 116 21.43 4.00 -11.71
C TYR A 116 21.67 4.31 -10.23
N VAL A 117 21.53 3.29 -9.40
CA VAL A 117 21.74 3.41 -7.95
C VAL A 117 23.16 2.99 -7.62
N LEU A 118 23.94 3.92 -7.10
CA LEU A 118 25.25 3.69 -6.52
C LEU A 118 25.12 3.82 -5.01
N ASN A 119 25.04 2.70 -4.32
CA ASN A 119 24.84 2.69 -2.88
C ASN A 119 25.87 1.80 -2.19
N THR A 120 26.13 2.08 -0.92
CA THR A 120 26.96 1.19 -0.09
C THR A 120 26.08 0.19 0.63
N ASN A 121 24.96 0.65 1.19
CA ASN A 121 24.00 -0.20 1.89
C ASN A 121 22.62 0.49 1.90
N SER A 122 21.68 -0.06 1.14
CA SER A 122 20.29 0.42 1.09
C SER A 122 19.35 -0.63 1.66
N VAL A 123 18.33 -0.16 2.36
CA VAL A 123 17.24 -0.97 2.89
C VAL A 123 15.92 -0.39 2.36
N ALA A 124 15.12 -1.22 1.74
CA ALA A 124 13.78 -0.87 1.25
C ALA A 124 12.73 -1.84 1.82
N GLY A 125 11.46 -1.44 1.92
CA GLY A 125 10.39 -2.38 2.25
C GLY A 125 10.14 -3.30 1.05
N GLU A 126 9.85 -2.68 -0.09
CA GLU A 126 9.68 -3.33 -1.37
C GLU A 126 10.63 -2.71 -2.39
N ALA A 127 11.04 -3.47 -3.41
CA ALA A 127 11.86 -2.94 -4.49
C ALA A 127 11.45 -3.48 -5.85
N ILE A 128 11.55 -2.63 -6.87
CA ILE A 128 11.39 -3.01 -8.27
C ILE A 128 12.61 -2.53 -9.01
N ILE A 129 13.39 -3.47 -9.53
CA ILE A 129 14.64 -3.19 -10.20
C ILE A 129 14.47 -3.47 -11.69
N LYS A 130 14.50 -2.41 -12.50
CA LYS A 130 14.60 -2.45 -13.97
C LYS A 130 15.93 -1.86 -14.46
N GLY A 131 16.52 -0.96 -13.69
CA GLY A 131 17.78 -0.30 -14.04
C GLY A 131 19.02 -0.96 -13.44
N ARG A 132 20.04 -0.14 -13.24
CA ARG A 132 21.34 -0.58 -12.70
C ARG A 132 21.41 -0.31 -11.20
N LEU A 133 21.89 -1.29 -10.45
CA LEU A 133 22.14 -1.16 -9.01
C LEU A 133 23.53 -1.70 -8.69
N ILE A 134 24.36 -0.88 -8.04
CA ILE A 134 25.68 -1.28 -7.55
C ILE A 134 25.73 -1.02 -6.06
N GLY A 135 25.92 -2.10 -5.29
CA GLY A 135 26.00 -2.03 -3.85
C GLY A 135 25.33 -3.20 -3.15
N LYS A 136 24.96 -2.97 -1.88
CA LYS A 136 24.14 -3.89 -1.10
C LYS A 136 22.70 -3.38 -1.00
N LEU A 137 21.71 -4.19 -1.37
CA LEU A 137 20.29 -3.86 -1.21
C LEU A 137 19.59 -4.95 -0.40
N ALA A 138 19.04 -4.59 0.76
CA ALA A 138 18.20 -5.47 1.56
C ALA A 138 16.74 -5.04 1.46
N THR A 139 15.85 -6.00 1.18
CA THR A 139 14.41 -5.80 1.16
C THR A 139 13.72 -6.76 2.11
N ALA A 140 12.87 -6.22 2.98
CA ALA A 140 12.13 -7.06 3.93
C ALA A 140 10.93 -7.75 3.28
N GLY A 141 10.35 -7.15 2.24
CA GLY A 141 9.18 -7.65 1.53
C GLY A 141 9.52 -8.14 0.12
N ARG A 142 8.67 -7.76 -0.83
CA ARG A 142 8.72 -8.18 -2.23
C ARG A 142 9.78 -7.40 -3.00
N MET A 143 10.64 -8.13 -3.70
CA MET A 143 11.61 -7.58 -4.65
C MET A 143 11.33 -8.13 -6.04
N GLU A 144 10.97 -7.26 -6.98
CA GLU A 144 10.76 -7.61 -8.38
C GLU A 144 12.00 -7.28 -9.22
N ILE A 145 12.46 -8.26 -10.00
CA ILE A 145 13.63 -8.09 -10.88
C ILE A 145 13.21 -8.31 -12.33
N TYR A 146 13.50 -7.32 -13.17
CA TYR A 146 13.27 -7.36 -14.61
C TYR A 146 14.54 -7.77 -15.37
N SER A 147 14.41 -8.20 -16.62
CA SER A 147 15.54 -8.62 -17.46
C SER A 147 16.54 -7.50 -17.77
N THR A 148 16.08 -6.25 -17.76
CA THR A 148 16.91 -5.05 -17.93
C THR A 148 17.75 -4.72 -16.70
N ALA A 149 17.45 -5.35 -15.55
CA ALA A 149 18.13 -5.11 -14.30
C ALA A 149 19.59 -5.58 -14.35
N ASN A 150 20.51 -4.69 -13.97
CA ASN A 150 21.91 -5.06 -13.79
C ASN A 150 22.31 -4.78 -12.34
N ILE A 151 22.43 -5.84 -11.55
CA ILE A 151 22.78 -5.76 -10.14
C ILE A 151 24.23 -6.21 -9.98
N LYS A 152 25.09 -5.35 -9.45
CA LYS A 152 26.45 -5.71 -9.03
C LYS A 152 26.61 -5.54 -7.53
N GLY A 153 26.96 -6.62 -6.84
CA GLY A 153 27.11 -6.64 -5.38
C GLY A 153 26.28 -7.76 -4.77
N SER A 154 25.65 -7.48 -3.62
CA SER A 154 24.81 -8.46 -2.92
C SER A 154 23.41 -7.88 -2.71
N PHE A 155 22.41 -8.74 -2.76
CA PHE A 155 21.06 -8.34 -2.37
C PHE A 155 20.42 -9.42 -1.52
N ASP A 156 19.57 -8.98 -0.61
CA ASP A 156 18.78 -9.81 0.28
C ASP A 156 17.31 -9.45 0.07
N ALA A 157 16.45 -10.45 -0.08
CA ALA A 157 15.02 -10.21 -0.27
C ALA A 157 14.17 -11.16 0.58
N GLY A 158 13.15 -10.60 1.23
CA GLY A 158 12.12 -11.39 1.92
C GLY A 158 11.35 -12.26 0.95
N GLN A 159 10.96 -11.71 -0.21
CA GLN A 159 10.34 -12.46 -1.29
C GLN A 159 10.88 -12.00 -2.65
N LEU A 160 11.58 -12.87 -3.36
CA LEU A 160 12.06 -12.59 -4.71
C LEU A 160 10.98 -12.89 -5.75
N VAL A 161 10.73 -11.97 -6.67
CA VAL A 161 9.76 -12.15 -7.76
C VAL A 161 10.41 -11.88 -9.10
N VAL A 162 10.33 -12.86 -10.02
CA VAL A 162 10.78 -12.71 -11.41
C VAL A 162 9.57 -12.80 -12.32
N PRO A 163 9.05 -11.67 -12.84
CA PRO A 163 7.82 -11.67 -13.65
C PRO A 163 8.01 -12.43 -14.98
N ALA A 164 6.90 -12.90 -15.56
CA ALA A 164 6.92 -13.64 -16.82
C ALA A 164 7.57 -12.84 -17.96
N GLY A 165 8.34 -13.52 -18.82
CA GLY A 165 9.08 -12.89 -19.92
C GLY A 165 10.41 -12.24 -19.52
N ASN A 166 10.74 -12.16 -18.23
CA ASN A 166 12.05 -11.69 -17.77
C ASN A 166 13.01 -12.86 -17.60
N HIS A 167 14.29 -12.63 -17.88
CA HIS A 167 15.37 -13.57 -17.61
C HIS A 167 16.36 -12.90 -16.64
N PHE A 168 16.71 -13.61 -15.58
CA PHE A 168 17.69 -13.13 -14.60
C PHE A 168 18.73 -14.21 -14.34
N ARG A 169 20.01 -13.83 -14.40
CA ARG A 169 21.13 -14.74 -14.15
C ARG A 169 21.94 -14.24 -12.97
N TRP A 170 22.15 -15.12 -12.00
CA TRP A 170 22.97 -14.84 -10.84
C TRP A 170 24.01 -15.95 -10.63
N PRO A 171 25.31 -15.64 -10.63
CA PRO A 171 26.35 -16.65 -10.54
C PRO A 171 26.55 -17.22 -9.13
N GLU A 172 26.20 -16.46 -8.09
CA GLU A 172 26.40 -16.85 -6.69
C GLU A 172 25.15 -17.52 -6.10
N ALA A 173 25.24 -18.00 -4.86
CA ALA A 173 24.07 -18.54 -4.14
C ALA A 173 23.24 -17.38 -3.55
N LEU A 174 21.97 -17.29 -3.94
CA LEU A 174 21.00 -16.32 -3.44
C LEU A 174 20.32 -16.85 -2.18
N ARG A 175 20.30 -16.03 -1.13
CA ARG A 175 19.56 -16.32 0.10
C ARG A 175 18.35 -15.40 0.19
N VAL A 176 17.16 -15.98 0.14
CA VAL A 176 15.90 -15.23 0.18
C VAL A 176 14.89 -15.90 1.10
N GLY A 177 13.91 -15.14 1.60
CA GLY A 177 12.87 -15.69 2.49
C GLY A 177 11.83 -16.54 1.76
N ALA A 178 11.50 -16.19 0.52
CA ALA A 178 10.60 -16.90 -0.37
C ALA A 178 10.90 -16.48 -1.82
N ALA A 179 10.41 -17.24 -2.81
CA ALA A 179 10.56 -16.87 -4.21
C ALA A 179 9.31 -17.20 -5.03
N GLU A 180 8.95 -16.32 -5.96
CA GLU A 180 7.93 -16.53 -6.97
C GLU A 180 8.53 -16.27 -8.35
N ILE A 181 8.67 -17.32 -9.14
CA ILE A 181 9.35 -17.25 -10.43
C ILE A 181 8.29 -17.51 -11.49
N ALA A 182 8.10 -16.53 -12.38
CA ALA A 182 7.24 -16.64 -13.54
C ALA A 182 8.01 -16.52 -14.86
N GLY A 183 9.17 -15.87 -14.85
CA GLY A 183 10.12 -15.83 -15.96
C GLY A 183 11.20 -16.91 -15.86
N GLU A 184 12.39 -16.58 -16.36
CA GLU A 184 13.57 -17.41 -16.33
C GLU A 184 14.54 -16.96 -15.23
N LEU A 185 14.97 -17.87 -14.37
CA LEU A 185 15.94 -17.63 -13.31
C LEU A 185 17.07 -18.67 -13.40
N ALA A 186 18.28 -18.20 -13.67
CA ALA A 186 19.49 -19.02 -13.68
C ALA A 186 20.37 -18.67 -12.48
N ALA A 187 20.17 -19.36 -11.35
CA ALA A 187 20.85 -19.09 -10.08
C ALA A 187 20.75 -20.28 -9.12
N ASN A 188 21.68 -20.36 -8.17
CA ASN A 188 21.52 -21.22 -7.00
C ASN A 188 20.69 -20.48 -5.95
N LEU A 189 19.61 -21.07 -5.47
CA LEU A 189 18.67 -20.43 -4.55
C LEU A 189 18.56 -21.23 -3.26
N THR A 190 18.74 -20.58 -2.13
CA THR A 190 18.56 -21.13 -0.79
C THR A 190 17.51 -20.33 -0.04
N THR A 191 16.47 -21.00 0.44
CA THR A 191 15.39 -20.39 1.20
C THR A 191 14.81 -21.35 2.22
N SER A 192 14.39 -20.84 3.37
CA SER A 192 13.61 -21.62 4.35
C SER A 192 12.10 -21.57 4.07
N GLY A 193 11.66 -20.72 3.14
CA GLY A 193 10.25 -20.53 2.83
C GLY A 193 9.77 -21.34 1.63
N THR A 194 8.69 -20.84 1.02
CA THR A 194 8.07 -21.46 -0.16
C THR A 194 8.61 -20.85 -1.44
N VAL A 195 8.97 -21.70 -2.39
CA VAL A 195 9.34 -21.34 -3.76
C VAL A 195 8.21 -21.74 -4.69
N THR A 196 7.67 -20.79 -5.42
CA THR A 196 6.57 -21.00 -6.36
C THR A 196 7.05 -20.78 -7.77
N LEU A 197 7.05 -21.83 -8.59
CA LEU A 197 7.28 -21.76 -10.03
C LEU A 197 5.93 -21.68 -10.74
N LYS A 198 5.67 -20.56 -11.43
CA LYS A 198 4.47 -20.38 -12.25
C LYS A 198 4.52 -21.20 -13.55
N SER A 199 3.38 -21.31 -14.24
CA SER A 199 3.26 -22.09 -15.49
C SER A 199 4.26 -21.72 -16.60
N SER A 200 4.78 -20.49 -16.65
CA SER A 200 5.80 -20.06 -17.63
C SER A 200 7.23 -20.04 -17.06
N ALA A 201 7.43 -20.51 -15.83
CA ALA A 201 8.68 -20.39 -15.12
C ALA A 201 9.76 -21.31 -15.70
N ARG A 202 11.00 -20.83 -15.75
CA ARG A 202 12.17 -21.63 -16.14
C ARG A 202 13.27 -21.43 -15.12
N PHE A 203 13.47 -22.40 -14.25
CA PHE A 203 14.52 -22.34 -13.23
C PHE A 203 15.70 -23.22 -13.63
N PHE A 204 16.91 -22.66 -13.57
CA PHE A 204 18.16 -23.35 -13.87
C PHE A 204 19.13 -23.15 -12.70
N GLY A 205 19.48 -24.24 -12.01
CA GLY A 205 20.40 -24.21 -10.88
C GLY A 205 19.95 -25.10 -9.73
N ASN A 206 20.69 -25.05 -8.63
CA ASN A 206 20.34 -25.81 -7.44
C ASN A 206 19.39 -25.03 -6.55
N LEU A 207 18.39 -25.71 -6.01
CA LEU A 207 17.34 -25.15 -5.18
C LEU A 207 17.30 -25.85 -3.84
N GLU A 208 17.48 -25.09 -2.77
CA GLU A 208 17.24 -25.55 -1.40
C GLU A 208 16.09 -24.72 -0.85
N ALA A 209 14.95 -25.36 -0.57
CA ALA A 209 13.73 -24.70 -0.16
C ALA A 209 13.06 -25.41 1.02
N GLY A 210 12.32 -24.68 1.86
CA GLY A 210 11.42 -25.30 2.83
C GLY A 210 10.26 -26.00 2.14
N ASN A 211 9.65 -25.32 1.16
CA ASN A 211 8.55 -25.82 0.35
C ASN A 211 8.72 -25.43 -1.11
N LEU A 212 8.31 -26.29 -2.04
CA LEU A 212 8.39 -26.05 -3.48
C LEU A 212 7.03 -26.35 -4.12
N VAL A 213 6.45 -25.33 -4.75
CA VAL A 213 5.21 -25.40 -5.51
C VAL A 213 5.55 -25.18 -6.98
N VAL A 214 5.17 -26.14 -7.83
CA VAL A 214 5.44 -26.10 -9.27
C VAL A 214 4.12 -26.17 -10.01
N GLU A 215 3.76 -25.12 -10.74
CA GLU A 215 2.58 -25.09 -11.59
C GLU A 215 2.82 -25.83 -12.92
N ALA A 216 1.75 -26.33 -13.53
CA ALA A 216 1.83 -27.02 -14.81
C ALA A 216 2.40 -26.11 -15.90
N GLY A 217 3.44 -26.57 -16.60
CA GLY A 217 4.16 -25.82 -17.63
C GLY A 217 5.52 -25.26 -17.16
N ALA A 218 5.75 -25.20 -15.85
CA ALA A 218 7.04 -24.79 -15.31
C ALA A 218 8.16 -25.79 -15.67
N VAL A 219 9.34 -25.26 -15.97
CA VAL A 219 10.56 -26.03 -16.23
C VAL A 219 11.53 -25.80 -15.09
N PHE A 220 11.99 -26.89 -14.47
CA PHE A 220 13.02 -26.87 -13.44
C PHE A 220 14.17 -27.77 -13.89
N VAL A 221 15.40 -27.24 -13.89
CA VAL A 221 16.62 -27.98 -14.25
C VAL A 221 17.68 -27.77 -13.19
N GLY A 222 17.97 -28.82 -12.42
CA GLY A 222 19.01 -28.84 -11.40
C GLY A 222 18.65 -29.76 -10.24
N GLU A 223 19.33 -29.62 -9.11
CA GLU A 223 19.02 -30.36 -7.89
C GLU A 223 18.05 -29.57 -7.01
N ALA A 224 16.97 -30.20 -6.57
CA ALA A 224 16.04 -29.62 -5.59
C ALA A 224 16.11 -30.40 -4.28
N LYS A 225 16.46 -29.70 -3.19
CA LYS A 225 16.30 -30.18 -1.82
C LYS A 225 15.15 -29.41 -1.17
N VAL A 226 14.07 -30.12 -0.87
CA VAL A 226 12.86 -29.54 -0.27
C VAL A 226 12.69 -30.10 1.14
N GLY A 227 12.20 -29.30 2.08
CA GLY A 227 12.08 -29.66 3.49
C GLY A 227 13.32 -29.33 4.32
N VAL A 228 14.19 -28.45 3.80
CA VAL A 228 15.37 -27.99 4.53
C VAL A 228 14.94 -26.93 5.53
N ASN A 229 14.68 -27.34 6.78
CA ASN A 229 14.45 -26.42 7.88
C ASN A 229 15.79 -25.87 8.38
N HIS A 230 16.23 -24.75 7.81
CA HIS A 230 17.26 -23.93 8.45
C HIS A 230 16.63 -23.23 9.66
N GLY A 231 16.62 -23.93 10.80
CA GLY A 231 16.23 -23.41 12.11
C GLY A 231 17.28 -22.48 12.69
#